data_AF-A0A2W7BZX5-F1
#
_entry.id   AF-A0A2W7BZX5-F1
#
_cell.length_a   1.000
_cell.length_b   1.000
_cell.length_c   1.000
_cell.angle_alpha   90.00
_cell.angle_beta   90.00
_cell.angle_gamma   90.00
#
_symmetry.space_group_name_H-M   'P 1'
#
loop_
_entity.id
_entity.type
_entity.pdbx_description
1 polymer ?
#
loop_
_entity_poly.entity_id
_entity_poly.type
_entity_poly.pdbx_seq_one_letter_code
_entity_poly.pdbx_strand_id
1 'polypeptide(L)'
;MLCLAQVETKESANRAELRILACQRSEYAWAIVNEQDTLSCVQATQYAPGSLVLLTLSDTREVLEISDVKDWLLNIVNTLLVTGMTPQFLQQEYERAEQWRQNLTLQSQDLDRRVLELEARREQLEQLEETLKREKKQMESLVAHYREQNSEA
;
A
#
# COMPACT_ATOMS: atom_id res chain seq x y z
N MET A 1 -17.16 -2.14 21.93
CA MET A 1 -15.71 -1.82 21.82
C MET A 1 -14.91 -2.81 22.65
N LEU A 2 -13.91 -3.48 22.06
CA LEU A 2 -13.04 -4.41 22.78
C LEU A 2 -11.89 -3.64 23.44
N CYS A 3 -11.60 -3.91 24.71
CA CYS A 3 -10.52 -3.28 25.45
C CYS A 3 -9.75 -4.30 26.29
N LEU A 4 -8.50 -3.97 26.59
CA LEU A 4 -7.60 -4.68 27.47
C LEU A 4 -7.54 -3.87 28.77
N ALA A 5 -7.80 -4.52 29.90
CA ALA A 5 -7.69 -3.90 31.21
C ALA A 5 -6.88 -4.75 32.17
N GLN A 6 -6.39 -4.10 33.21
CA GLN A 6 -5.81 -4.73 34.37
C GLN A 6 -6.79 -4.68 35.53
N VAL A 7 -6.93 -5.79 36.26
CA VAL A 7 -7.71 -5.84 37.48
C VAL A 7 -6.93 -5.15 38.60
N GLU A 8 -7.43 -4.02 39.08
CA GLU A 8 -6.91 -3.32 40.26
C GLU A 8 -7.61 -3.81 41.53
N THR A 9 -7.20 -3.27 42.68
CA THR A 9 -7.60 -3.78 44.00
C THR A 9 -9.11 -3.85 44.19
N LYS A 10 -9.57 -4.77 45.05
CA LYS A 10 -10.97 -4.88 45.45
C LYS A 10 -11.32 -3.74 46.39
N GLU A 11 -11.71 -2.58 45.86
CA GLU A 11 -12.09 -1.41 46.69
C GLU A 11 -13.27 -1.69 47.61
N SER A 12 -14.15 -2.64 47.27
CA SER A 12 -15.28 -3.05 48.10
C SER A 12 -15.55 -4.55 47.96
N ALA A 13 -16.06 -5.18 49.02
CA ALA A 13 -16.23 -6.64 49.13
C ALA A 13 -17.00 -7.31 47.98
N ASN A 14 -17.65 -6.53 47.10
CA ASN A 14 -18.47 -7.03 45.99
C ASN A 14 -18.13 -6.43 44.61
N ARG A 15 -17.11 -5.56 44.48
CA ARG A 15 -16.69 -5.00 43.18
C ARG A 15 -15.17 -4.87 43.11
N ALA A 16 -14.61 -5.16 41.93
CA ALA A 16 -13.21 -4.91 41.62
C ALA A 16 -13.11 -3.74 40.64
N GLU A 17 -12.02 -2.99 40.75
CA GLU A 17 -11.69 -1.95 39.78
C GLU A 17 -10.93 -2.55 38.59
N LEU A 18 -11.24 -2.04 37.40
CA LEU A 18 -10.59 -2.40 36.15
C LEU A 18 -9.98 -1.15 35.56
N ARG A 19 -8.67 -1.15 35.39
CA ARG A 19 -7.97 -0.08 34.69
C ARG A 19 -7.81 -0.41 33.23
N ILE A 20 -8.42 0.37 32.35
CA ILE A 20 -8.29 0.21 30.91
C ILE A 20 -6.88 0.62 30.48
N LEU A 21 -6.21 -0.27 29.74
CA LEU A 21 -4.85 -0.06 29.24
C LEU A 21 -4.82 0.24 27.74
N ALA A 22 -5.68 -0.43 26.97
CA ALA A 22 -5.76 -0.23 25.53
C ALA A 22 -7.15 -0.59 25.02
N CYS A 23 -7.59 0.03 23.93
CA CYS A 23 -8.84 -0.30 23.26
C CYS A 23 -8.64 -0.50 21.76
N GLN A 24 -9.35 -1.47 21.21
CA GLN A 24 -9.36 -1.79 19.79
C GLN A 24 -10.07 -0.67 19.02
N ARG A 25 -9.37 -0.09 18.05
CA ARG A 25 -9.90 0.90 17.09
C ARG A 25 -10.30 0.24 15.78
N SER A 26 -9.58 -0.79 15.37
CA SER A 26 -9.90 -1.65 14.23
C SER A 26 -9.30 -3.04 14.45
N GLU A 27 -9.54 -3.98 13.54
CA GLU A 27 -9.13 -5.40 13.65
C GLU A 27 -7.67 -5.57 14.11
N TYR A 28 -6.73 -4.80 13.53
CA TYR A 28 -5.30 -4.86 13.84
C TYR A 28 -4.74 -3.58 14.48
N ALA A 29 -5.60 -2.64 14.90
CA ALA A 29 -5.16 -1.39 15.50
C ALA A 29 -5.73 -1.18 16.90
N TRP A 30 -4.84 -1.03 17.86
CA TRP A 30 -5.15 -0.74 19.26
C TRP A 30 -4.58 0.61 19.66
N ALA A 31 -5.34 1.37 20.43
CA ALA A 31 -4.89 2.62 21.01
C ALA A 31 -4.64 2.41 22.51
N ILE A 32 -3.44 2.77 22.96
CA ILE A 32 -3.09 2.79 24.39
C ILE A 32 -3.85 3.93 25.05
N VAL A 33 -4.50 3.63 26.18
CA VAL A 33 -5.20 4.62 27.01
C VAL A 33 -4.24 5.07 28.10
N ASN A 34 -3.78 6.31 28.00
CA ASN A 34 -2.82 6.90 28.95
C ASN A 34 -3.50 7.52 30.17
N GLU A 35 -4.79 7.80 30.09
CA GLU A 35 -5.59 8.32 31.19
C GLU A 35 -5.90 7.21 32.19
N GLN A 36 -6.08 7.57 33.47
CA GLN A 36 -6.54 6.66 34.53
C GLN A 36 -8.03 6.37 34.33
N ASP A 37 -8.34 5.65 33.26
CA ASP A 37 -9.68 5.23 32.92
C ASP A 37 -10.01 3.94 33.68
N THR A 38 -10.68 4.11 34.82
CA THR A 38 -11.07 3.00 35.69
C THR A 38 -12.57 2.73 35.61
N LEU A 39 -12.93 1.45 35.60
CA LEU A 39 -14.30 0.96 35.62
C LEU A 39 -14.50 0.03 36.82
N SER A 40 -15.58 0.20 37.56
CA SER A 40 -15.93 -0.71 38.65
C SER A 40 -16.87 -1.81 38.16
N CYS A 41 -16.47 -3.08 38.31
CA CYS A 41 -17.27 -4.22 37.86
C CYS A 41 -17.32 -5.36 38.89
N VAL A 42 -18.50 -5.98 39.04
CA VAL A 42 -18.71 -7.14 39.92
C VAL A 42 -18.05 -8.40 39.34
N GLN A 43 -18.15 -8.61 38.02
CA GLN A 43 -17.62 -9.79 37.32
C GLN A 43 -16.09 -9.89 37.42
N ALA A 44 -15.41 -8.75 37.56
CA ALA A 44 -13.97 -8.66 37.71
C ALA A 44 -13.45 -9.25 39.05
N THR A 45 -14.32 -9.46 40.04
CA THR A 45 -13.92 -10.02 41.35
C THR A 45 -13.43 -11.47 41.30
N GLN A 46 -13.74 -12.19 40.21
CA GLN A 46 -13.31 -13.56 39.93
C GLN A 46 -11.82 -13.65 39.57
N TYR A 47 -11.22 -12.54 39.15
CA TYR A 47 -9.83 -12.47 38.72
C TYR A 47 -8.93 -11.94 39.84
N ALA A 48 -7.67 -12.35 39.85
CA ALA A 48 -6.69 -11.89 40.84
C ALA A 48 -6.25 -10.44 40.53
N PRO A 49 -5.97 -9.61 41.56
CA PRO A 49 -5.38 -8.29 41.35
C PRO A 49 -4.09 -8.40 40.52
N GLY A 50 -3.92 -7.49 39.57
CA GLY A 50 -2.81 -7.47 38.61
C GLY A 50 -3.03 -8.30 37.35
N SER A 51 -4.09 -9.13 37.27
CA SER A 51 -4.41 -9.93 36.08
C SER A 51 -4.86 -9.06 34.91
N LEU A 52 -4.48 -9.46 33.70
CA LEU A 52 -4.96 -8.85 32.47
C LEU A 52 -6.23 -9.55 31.98
N VAL A 53 -7.24 -8.77 31.62
CA VAL A 53 -8.54 -9.24 31.14
C VAL A 53 -8.96 -8.49 29.89
N LEU A 54 -9.68 -9.16 29.00
CA LEU A 54 -10.37 -8.56 27.86
C LEU A 54 -11.78 -8.22 28.26
N LEU A 55 -12.23 -7.02 27.87
CA LEU A 55 -13.57 -6.53 28.15
C LEU A 55 -14.21 -6.06 26.87
N THR A 56 -15.47 -6.44 26.70
CA THR A 56 -16.34 -5.89 25.67
C THR A 56 -17.20 -4.81 26.30
N LEU A 57 -16.99 -3.56 25.90
CA LEU A 57 -17.77 -2.40 26.34
C LEU A 57 -18.91 -2.11 25.36
N SER A 58 -20.07 -1.71 25.88
CA SER A 58 -21.17 -1.13 25.07
C SER A 58 -20.83 0.29 24.59
N ASP A 59 -21.68 0.86 23.74
CA ASP A 59 -21.58 2.26 23.32
C ASP A 59 -21.80 3.25 24.50
N THR A 60 -22.49 2.79 25.55
CA THR A 60 -22.69 3.51 26.81
C THR A 60 -21.56 3.27 27.82
N ARG A 61 -20.48 2.58 27.43
CA ARG A 61 -19.31 2.26 28.26
C ARG A 61 -19.60 1.30 29.43
N GLU A 62 -20.65 0.49 29.30
CA GLU A 62 -20.97 -0.57 30.26
C GLU A 62 -20.23 -1.86 29.89
N VAL A 63 -19.78 -2.62 30.89
CA VAL A 63 -19.10 -3.91 30.67
C VAL A 63 -20.14 -4.97 30.31
N LEU A 64 -20.08 -5.46 29.07
CA LEU A 64 -20.94 -6.52 28.56
C LEU A 64 -20.36 -7.90 28.88
N GLU A 65 -19.05 -8.06 28.72
CA GLU A 65 -18.37 -9.34 28.87
C GLU A 65 -16.93 -9.14 29.36
N ILE A 66 -16.43 -10.10 30.16
CA ILE A 66 -15.03 -10.18 30.59
C ILE A 66 -14.50 -11.58 30.26
N SER A 67 -13.37 -11.65 29.57
CA SER A 67 -12.70 -12.89 29.17
C SER A 67 -11.20 -12.88 29.50
N ASP A 68 -10.62 -14.07 29.56
CA ASP A 68 -9.18 -14.26 29.76
C ASP A 68 -8.39 -13.78 28.51
N VAL A 69 -7.27 -13.10 28.74
CA VAL A 69 -6.38 -12.55 27.71
C VAL A 69 -5.51 -13.61 27.07
N LYS A 70 -5.29 -14.76 27.73
CA LYS A 70 -4.30 -15.76 27.33
C LYS A 70 -4.40 -16.20 25.87
N ASP A 71 -5.56 -16.69 25.45
CA ASP A 71 -5.73 -17.25 24.09
C ASP A 71 -5.65 -16.16 23.02
N TRP A 72 -6.19 -14.98 23.32
CA TRP A 72 -6.08 -13.82 22.45
C TRP A 72 -4.62 -13.35 22.29
N LEU A 73 -3.85 -13.31 23.39
CA LEU A 73 -2.43 -12.94 23.35
C LEU A 73 -1.60 -13.96 22.57
N LEU A 74 -1.86 -15.26 22.77
CA LEU A 74 -1.21 -16.33 21.99
C LEU A 74 -1.53 -16.19 20.50
N ASN A 75 -2.76 -15.84 20.14
CA ASN A 75 -3.14 -15.58 18.76
C ASN A 75 -2.38 -14.38 18.19
N ILE A 76 -2.25 -13.28 18.93
CA ILE A 76 -1.46 -12.11 18.49
C ILE A 76 0.00 -12.46 18.27
N VAL A 77 0.62 -13.17 19.21
CA VAL A 77 2.01 -13.62 19.06
C VAL A 77 2.14 -14.49 17.82
N ASN A 78 1.23 -15.44 17.63
CA ASN A 78 1.25 -16.34 16.47
C ASN A 78 1.05 -15.60 15.14
N THR A 79 0.16 -14.61 15.10
CA THR A 79 -0.22 -13.90 13.88
C THR A 79 0.78 -12.80 13.51
N LEU A 80 1.28 -12.05 14.48
CA LEU A 80 2.10 -10.85 14.23
C LEU A 80 3.60 -11.05 14.45
N LEU A 81 4.00 -11.96 15.35
CA LEU A 81 5.42 -12.07 15.74
C LEU A 81 6.13 -13.29 15.12
N VAL A 82 5.40 -14.33 14.71
CA VAL A 82 6.00 -15.55 14.12
C VAL A 82 6.68 -15.27 12.78
N THR A 83 6.14 -14.36 11.98
CA THR A 83 6.73 -13.98 10.67
C THR A 83 8.03 -13.20 10.82
N GLY A 84 8.36 -12.69 12.01
CA GLY A 84 9.57 -11.93 12.29
C GLY A 84 9.64 -10.58 11.57
N MET A 85 8.54 -10.13 10.95
CA MET A 85 8.50 -8.86 10.24
C MET A 85 8.42 -7.70 11.23
N THR A 86 9.48 -6.91 11.31
CA THR A 86 9.48 -5.71 12.14
C THR A 86 8.82 -4.55 11.39
N PRO A 87 8.25 -3.56 12.12
CA PRO A 87 7.75 -2.34 11.49
C PRO A 87 8.81 -1.63 10.64
N GLN A 88 10.08 -1.65 11.10
CA GLN A 88 11.21 -1.10 10.36
C GLN A 88 11.45 -1.84 9.03
N PHE A 89 11.35 -3.17 9.04
CA PHE A 89 11.46 -3.97 7.82
C PHE A 89 10.35 -3.60 6.82
N LEU A 90 9.10 -3.52 7.27
CA LEU A 90 7.97 -3.13 6.42
C LEU A 90 8.15 -1.72 5.83
N GLN A 91 8.64 -0.77 6.63
CA GLN A 91 8.92 0.58 6.14
C GLN A 91 10.02 0.59 5.08
N GLN A 92 11.10 -0.19 5.26
CA GLN A 92 12.17 -0.32 4.28
C GLN A 92 11.71 -1.00 2.99
N GLU A 93 10.84 -2.01 3.07
CA GLU A 93 10.26 -2.65 1.87
C GLU A 93 9.34 -1.68 1.13
N TYR A 94 8.54 -0.88 1.85
CA TYR A 94 7.72 0.16 1.25
C TYR A 94 8.55 1.22 0.52
N GLU A 95 9.62 1.73 1.14
CA GLU A 95 10.55 2.68 0.52
C GLU A 95 11.20 2.09 -0.73
N ARG A 96 11.63 0.83 -0.69
CA ARG A 96 12.19 0.14 -1.86
C ARG A 96 11.18 -0.04 -2.99
N ALA A 97 9.93 -0.39 -2.66
CA ALA A 97 8.85 -0.50 -3.64
C ALA A 97 8.57 0.86 -4.31
N GLU A 98 8.53 1.95 -3.54
CA GLU A 98 8.36 3.31 -4.08
C GLU A 98 9.54 3.73 -4.97
N GLN A 99 10.78 3.47 -4.54
CA GLN A 99 11.96 3.72 -5.37
C GLN A 99 11.88 2.96 -6.70
N TRP A 100 11.47 1.70 -6.65
CA TRP A 100 11.33 0.89 -7.86
C TRP A 100 10.23 1.42 -8.78
N ARG A 101 9.09 1.84 -8.21
CA ARG A 101 7.99 2.47 -8.95
C ARG A 101 8.44 3.74 -9.67
N GLN A 102 9.23 4.58 -9.00
CA GLN A 102 9.79 5.81 -9.59
C GLN A 102 10.74 5.49 -10.75
N ASN A 103 11.65 4.53 -10.57
CA ASN A 103 12.57 4.09 -11.62
C ASN A 103 11.83 3.53 -12.84
N LEU A 104 10.80 2.71 -12.63
CA LEU A 104 9.97 2.19 -13.71
C LEU A 104 9.23 3.30 -14.47
N THR A 105 8.73 4.32 -13.75
CA THR A 105 8.05 5.46 -14.35
C THR A 105 9.02 6.25 -15.26
N LEU A 106 10.24 6.50 -14.79
CA LEU A 106 11.27 7.18 -15.58
C LEU A 106 11.66 6.37 -16.82
N GLN A 107 11.82 5.04 -16.68
CA GLN A 107 12.10 4.16 -17.82
C GLN A 107 10.97 4.18 -18.86
N SER A 108 9.71 4.18 -18.41
CA SER A 108 8.56 4.29 -19.32
C SER A 108 8.59 5.59 -20.11
N GLN A 109 8.84 6.72 -19.44
CA GLN A 109 8.91 8.03 -20.09
C GLN A 109 10.05 8.13 -21.11
N ASP A 110 11.22 7.54 -20.80
CA ASP A 110 12.34 7.50 -21.75
C ASP A 110 12.00 6.64 -22.98
N LEU A 111 11.28 5.52 -22.80
CA LEU A 111 10.80 4.71 -23.92
C LEU A 111 9.80 5.49 -24.78
N ASP A 112 8.82 6.16 -24.19
CA ASP A 112 7.83 6.97 -24.92
C ASP A 112 8.52 8.06 -25.76
N ARG A 113 9.53 8.72 -25.17
CA ARG A 113 10.36 9.69 -25.89
C ARG A 113 11.07 9.06 -27.08
N ARG A 114 11.72 7.90 -26.90
CA ARG A 114 12.43 7.21 -27.98
C ARG A 114 11.49 6.75 -29.09
N VAL A 115 10.28 6.32 -28.74
CA VAL A 115 9.25 5.97 -29.73
C VAL A 115 8.91 7.18 -30.59
N LEU A 116 8.64 8.33 -29.97
CA LEU A 116 8.38 9.59 -30.71
C LEU A 116 9.57 10.00 -31.60
N GLU A 117 10.80 9.89 -31.11
CA GLU A 117 11.99 10.19 -31.92
C GLU A 117 12.13 9.25 -33.13
N LEU A 118 11.77 7.97 -32.97
CA LEU A 118 11.78 6.99 -34.07
C LEU A 118 10.65 7.25 -35.08
N GLU A 119 9.46 7.61 -34.62
CA GLU A 119 8.34 7.99 -35.49
C GLU A 119 8.70 9.21 -36.34
N ALA A 120 9.26 10.26 -35.73
CA ALA A 120 9.72 11.44 -36.46
C ALA A 120 10.80 11.10 -37.52
N ARG A 121 11.75 10.21 -37.18
CA ARG A 121 12.75 9.74 -38.16
C ARG A 121 12.14 8.94 -39.29
N ARG A 122 11.12 8.13 -38.99
CA ARG A 122 10.40 7.38 -40.01
C ARG A 122 9.68 8.30 -40.99
N GLU A 123 9.00 9.33 -40.49
CA GLU A 123 8.35 10.34 -41.34
C GLU A 123 9.36 11.05 -42.27
N GLN A 124 10.55 11.39 -41.74
CA GLN A 124 11.63 11.97 -42.56
C GLN A 124 12.08 11.03 -43.67
N LEU A 125 12.24 9.73 -43.38
CA LEU A 125 12.60 8.73 -44.38
C LEU A 125 11.53 8.60 -45.46
N GLU A 126 10.25 8.56 -45.07
CA GLU A 126 9.13 8.48 -46.02
C GLU A 126 9.11 9.71 -46.96
N GLN A 127 9.35 10.92 -46.46
CA GLN A 127 9.47 12.13 -47.28
C GLN A 127 10.65 12.09 -48.27
N LEU A 128 11.81 11.61 -47.83
CA LEU A 128 12.99 11.45 -48.70
C LEU A 128 12.73 10.40 -49.78
N GLU A 129 12.11 9.28 -49.42
CA GLU A 129 11.73 8.24 -50.38
C GLU A 129 10.76 8.76 -51.45
N GLU A 130 9.76 9.54 -51.05
CA GLU A 130 8.85 10.18 -52.01
C GLU A 130 9.58 11.14 -52.95
N THR A 131 10.50 11.95 -52.42
CA THR A 131 11.28 12.90 -53.21
C THR A 131 12.13 12.16 -54.24
N LEU A 132 12.86 11.13 -53.83
CA LEU A 132 13.65 10.28 -54.72
C LEU A 132 12.79 9.60 -55.78
N LYS A 133 11.59 9.11 -55.42
CA LYS A 133 10.64 8.52 -56.39
C LYS A 133 10.18 9.55 -57.43
N ARG A 134 9.93 10.80 -57.04
CA ARG A 134 9.53 11.89 -57.95
C ARG A 134 10.68 12.26 -58.90
N GLU A 135 11.88 12.47 -58.36
CA GLU A 135 13.08 12.77 -59.16
C GLU A 135 13.40 11.66 -60.17
N LYS A 136 13.29 10.39 -59.75
CA LYS A 136 13.49 9.25 -60.65
C LYS A 136 12.48 9.26 -61.81
N LYS A 137 11.19 9.49 -61.52
CA LYS A 137 10.16 9.60 -62.58
C LYS A 137 10.43 10.76 -63.54
N GLN A 138 10.88 11.90 -63.03
CA GLN A 138 11.26 13.04 -63.87
C GLN A 138 12.44 12.69 -64.79
N MET A 139 13.48 12.05 -64.24
CA MET A 139 14.64 11.60 -65.03
C MET A 139 14.23 10.59 -66.12
N GLU A 140 13.38 9.62 -65.79
CA GLU A 140 12.85 8.64 -66.75
C GLU A 140 12.07 9.32 -67.88
N SER A 141 11.23 10.31 -67.57
CA SER A 141 10.49 11.08 -68.59
C SER A 141 11.40 11.92 -69.49
N LEU A 142 12.43 12.57 -68.93
CA LEU A 142 13.43 13.31 -69.70
C LEU A 142 14.19 12.39 -70.64
N VAL A 143 14.66 11.24 -70.14
CA VAL A 143 15.36 10.24 -70.95
C VAL A 143 14.48 9.72 -72.08
N ALA A 144 13.18 9.47 -71.82
CA ALA A 144 12.24 9.08 -72.86
C ALA A 144 12.10 10.16 -73.95
N HIS A 145 11.93 11.42 -73.55
CA HIS A 145 11.80 12.53 -74.49
C HIS A 145 13.06 12.74 -75.35
N TYR A 146 14.26 12.64 -74.76
CA TYR A 146 15.52 12.69 -75.51
C TYR A 146 15.69 11.53 -76.50
N ARG A 147 15.18 10.34 -76.17
CA ARG A 147 15.21 9.18 -77.09
C ARG A 147 14.28 9.38 -78.28
N GLU A 148 13.09 9.91 -78.06
CA GLU A 148 12.13 10.22 -79.13
C GLU A 148 12.70 11.26 -80.10
N GLN A 149 13.24 12.38 -79.58
CA GLN A 149 13.85 13.43 -80.41
C GLN A 149 15.04 12.95 -81.25
N ASN A 150 15.86 12.03 -80.72
CA ASN A 150 16.98 11.46 -81.47
C ASN A 150 16.58 10.33 -82.43
N SER A 151 15.34 9.84 -82.38
CA SER A 151 14.83 8.81 -83.30
C SER A 151 14.10 9.39 -84.52
N GLU A 152 13.73 10.67 -84.46
CA GLU A 152 13.06 11.42 -85.54
C GLU A 152 14.04 12.21 -86.44
N ALA A 153 15.34 12.20 -86.11
CA ALA A 153 16.42 12.83 -86.89
C ALA A 153 17.29 11.79 -87.61
#